data_AF-A0A3M0ZFU8-F1
#
_entry.id   AF-A0A3M0ZFU8-F1
#
_cell.length_a   1.000
_cell.length_b   1.000
_cell.length_c   1.000
_cell.angle_alpha   90.00
_cell.angle_beta   90.00
_cell.angle_gamma   90.00
#
_symmetry.space_group_name_H-M   'P 1'
#
loop_
_entity.id
_entity.type
_entity.pdbx_description
1 polymer ?
#
loop_
_entity_poly.entity_id
_entity_poly.type
_entity_poly.pdbx_seq_one_letter_code
_entity_poly.pdbx_strand_id
1 'polypeptide(L)'
;MELLRTGSGDFAAMTIDRDIWPEFVYRYVEHYRWEPQHLGPDTAAFYRKIRSQEVPLNFLFNILLYALPSPTIRSLFSRTGAVAAEGASLTVRNSPDQSFTQPDVQLESSEDRIFVELKVKAKTRTEQAQKYALLHAKLALDDPRPKRPSLIYITQHAIARHWSPKREAPLNGGALIAVLAEAPLSEKLARNRQVRSLEKHYRMLCPKLRVGFLTWQQLGDELNKHSGRDGGVSHAFIRGFLADLARRGLWEA
;
A
#
# COMPACT_ATOMS: atom_id res chain seq x y z
N MET A 1 17.23 -26.98 9.81
CA MET A 1 16.16 -26.91 10.81
C MET A 1 16.82 -26.39 12.08
N GLU A 2 16.59 -25.13 12.44
CA GLU A 2 17.28 -24.49 13.57
C GLU A 2 16.26 -24.20 14.68
N LEU A 3 16.42 -24.89 15.80
CA LEU A 3 15.58 -24.73 16.99
C LEU A 3 16.34 -23.82 17.98
N LEU A 4 15.85 -22.60 18.19
CA LEU A 4 16.41 -21.68 19.19
C LEU A 4 15.64 -21.79 20.50
N ARG A 5 16.32 -22.12 21.60
CA ARG A 5 15.76 -22.11 22.97
C ARG A 5 15.56 -20.68 23.47
N THR A 6 14.39 -20.40 24.04
CA THR A 6 14.19 -19.28 24.98
C THR A 6 13.63 -19.79 26.30
N GLY A 7 14.05 -19.17 27.40
CA GLY A 7 13.78 -19.58 28.78
C GLY A 7 12.35 -19.37 29.28
N SER A 8 11.33 -19.51 28.44
CA SER A 8 9.92 -19.51 28.85
C SER A 8 9.04 -20.27 27.86
N GLY A 9 8.93 -21.58 28.09
CA GLY A 9 7.66 -22.30 28.10
C GLY A 9 6.94 -22.66 26.80
N ASP A 10 6.86 -21.80 25.78
CA ASP A 10 6.01 -22.07 24.60
C ASP A 10 6.74 -21.77 23.28
N PHE A 11 7.07 -22.84 22.55
CA PHE A 11 7.67 -22.78 21.22
C PHE A 11 6.58 -22.84 20.14
N ALA A 12 6.20 -21.70 19.58
CA ALA A 12 5.75 -21.70 18.19
C ALA A 12 7.01 -21.68 17.31
N ALA A 13 7.43 -22.86 16.82
CA ALA A 13 8.47 -22.95 15.81
C ALA A 13 8.00 -22.17 14.57
N MET A 14 8.58 -20.99 14.34
CA MET A 14 8.31 -20.22 13.14
C MET A 14 9.07 -20.89 11.99
N THR A 15 8.44 -21.89 11.37
CA THR A 15 8.99 -22.57 10.19
C THR A 15 9.11 -21.55 9.06
N ILE A 16 10.34 -21.08 8.82
CA ILE A 16 10.66 -20.24 7.65
C ILE A 16 10.67 -21.16 6.45
N ASP A 17 9.61 -21.12 5.65
CA ASP A 17 9.61 -21.73 4.32
C ASP A 17 10.59 -20.94 3.44
N ARG A 18 11.80 -21.47 3.28
CA ARG A 18 12.91 -20.78 2.62
C ARG A 18 12.73 -20.65 1.11
N ASP A 19 11.74 -21.33 0.54
CA ASP A 19 11.57 -21.45 -0.91
C ASP A 19 10.57 -20.44 -1.48
N ILE A 20 9.95 -19.59 -0.64
CA ILE A 20 9.08 -18.52 -1.12
C ILE A 20 9.85 -17.22 -1.40
N TRP A 21 9.44 -16.53 -2.46
CA TRP A 21 10.13 -15.33 -2.94
C TRP A 21 10.31 -14.20 -1.91
N PRO A 22 9.38 -13.92 -0.95
CA PRO A 22 9.63 -12.88 0.05
C PRO A 22 10.82 -13.20 0.97
N GLU A 23 11.04 -14.49 1.28
CA GLU A 23 12.19 -14.91 2.08
C GLU A 23 13.50 -14.71 1.32
N PHE A 24 13.52 -14.95 0.00
CA PHE A 24 14.68 -14.61 -0.83
C PHE A 24 14.98 -13.10 -0.78
N VAL A 25 13.96 -12.24 -0.84
CA VAL A 25 14.14 -10.78 -0.71
C VAL A 25 14.70 -10.42 0.66
N TYR A 26 14.17 -10.97 1.75
CA TYR A 26 14.70 -10.67 3.08
C TYR A 26 16.14 -11.15 3.26
N ARG A 27 16.48 -12.33 2.73
CA ARG A 27 17.86 -12.84 2.73
C ARG A 27 18.79 -11.95 1.91
N TYR A 28 18.31 -11.39 0.80
CA TYR A 28 19.09 -10.44 0.00
C TYR A 28 19.31 -9.14 0.78
N VAL A 29 18.27 -8.61 1.43
CA VAL A 29 18.41 -7.45 2.33
C VAL A 29 19.34 -7.77 3.48
N GLU A 30 19.25 -8.94 4.10
CA GLU A 30 20.18 -9.44 5.13
C GLU A 30 21.62 -9.45 4.62
N HIS A 31 21.85 -10.00 3.43
CA HIS A 31 23.16 -10.10 2.77
C HIS A 31 23.77 -8.73 2.44
N TYR A 32 23.01 -7.83 1.81
CA TYR A 32 23.48 -6.48 1.44
C TYR A 32 23.52 -5.51 2.59
N ARG A 33 22.70 -5.75 3.61
CA ARG A 33 22.87 -5.10 4.88
C ARG A 33 24.25 -5.54 5.38
N TRP A 34 24.49 -6.81 5.71
CA TRP A 34 25.62 -7.16 6.58
C TRP A 34 26.31 -8.47 6.13
N GLU A 35 27.62 -8.39 5.87
CA GLU A 35 28.50 -9.56 5.93
C GLU A 35 28.36 -10.23 7.33
N PRO A 36 28.17 -11.56 7.40
CA PRO A 36 27.65 -12.25 8.59
C PRO A 36 28.49 -12.14 9.86
N GLN A 37 29.76 -11.69 9.81
CA GLN A 37 30.58 -11.47 11.00
C GLN A 37 30.10 -10.32 11.91
N HIS A 38 29.17 -9.47 11.46
CA HIS A 38 28.75 -8.29 12.23
C HIS A 38 27.41 -8.45 12.97
N LEU A 39 26.47 -9.29 12.51
CA LEU A 39 25.08 -9.26 13.02
C LEU A 39 24.84 -9.90 14.40
N GLY A 40 25.86 -10.52 14.99
CA GLY A 40 25.63 -11.37 16.16
C GLY A 40 24.68 -12.55 15.84
N PRO A 41 24.39 -13.41 16.82
CA PRO A 41 23.85 -14.74 16.55
C PRO A 41 22.33 -14.83 16.30
N ASP A 42 21.53 -13.75 16.38
CA ASP A 42 20.06 -13.84 16.38
C ASP A 42 19.39 -13.34 15.09
N THR A 43 19.51 -14.15 14.04
CA THR A 43 18.78 -14.01 12.76
C THR A 43 17.27 -13.91 12.95
N ALA A 44 16.68 -14.65 13.92
CA ALA A 44 15.24 -14.63 14.15
C ALA A 44 14.75 -13.25 14.64
N ALA A 45 15.53 -12.55 15.46
CA ALA A 45 15.23 -11.17 15.85
C ALA A 45 15.24 -10.19 14.66
N PHE A 46 16.19 -10.33 13.74
CA PHE A 46 16.21 -9.55 12.50
C PHE A 46 14.92 -9.76 11.70
N TYR A 47 14.56 -11.02 11.46
CA TYR A 47 13.36 -11.41 10.72
C TYR A 47 12.06 -10.92 11.39
N ARG A 48 11.95 -10.98 12.73
CA ARG A 48 10.82 -10.38 13.45
C ARG A 48 10.75 -8.87 13.27
N LYS A 49 11.90 -8.19 13.38
CA LYS A 49 11.99 -6.73 13.26
C LYS A 49 11.62 -6.26 11.85
N ILE A 50 12.15 -6.88 10.80
CA ILE A 50 11.86 -6.45 9.43
C ILE A 50 10.40 -6.69 9.05
N ARG A 51 9.80 -7.81 9.48
CA ARG A 51 8.37 -8.10 9.29
C ARG A 51 7.44 -7.22 10.12
N SER A 52 7.95 -6.50 11.13
CA SER A 52 7.12 -5.53 11.87
C SER A 52 7.06 -4.15 11.20
N GLN A 53 7.86 -3.90 10.15
CA GLN A 53 7.94 -2.61 9.48
C GLN A 53 6.99 -2.54 8.27
N GLU A 54 6.48 -1.34 7.99
CA GLU A 54 5.63 -1.04 6.82
C GLU A 54 6.47 -1.04 5.53
N VAL A 55 7.65 -0.42 5.54
CA VAL A 55 8.48 -0.25 4.33
C VAL A 55 8.78 -1.57 3.59
N PRO A 56 9.20 -2.66 4.25
CA PRO A 56 9.41 -3.94 3.58
C PRO A 56 8.12 -4.54 3.02
N LEU A 57 6.98 -4.37 3.70
CA LEU A 57 5.69 -4.82 3.18
C LEU A 57 5.31 -4.04 1.91
N ASN A 58 5.54 -2.73 1.90
CA ASN A 58 5.28 -1.87 0.74
C ASN A 58 6.13 -2.32 -0.45
N PHE A 59 7.41 -2.64 -0.21
CA PHE A 59 8.29 -3.16 -1.25
C PHE A 59 7.83 -4.51 -1.81
N LEU A 60 7.50 -5.47 -0.95
CA LEU A 60 6.97 -6.77 -1.37
C LEU A 60 5.65 -6.62 -2.14
N PHE A 61 4.76 -5.74 -1.69
CA PHE A 61 3.50 -5.49 -2.39
C PHE A 61 3.72 -4.90 -3.79
N ASN A 62 4.68 -3.99 -3.95
CA ASN A 62 5.06 -3.49 -5.28
C ASN A 62 5.58 -4.63 -6.18
N ILE A 63 6.48 -5.48 -5.68
CA ILE A 63 6.98 -6.66 -6.44
C ILE A 63 5.81 -7.54 -6.89
N LEU A 64 4.89 -7.85 -5.97
CA LEU A 64 3.70 -8.63 -6.30
C LEU A 64 2.93 -7.98 -7.45
N LEU A 65 2.62 -6.68 -7.35
CA LEU A 65 1.87 -5.96 -8.38
C LEU A 65 2.60 -5.92 -9.74
N TYR A 66 3.93 -5.87 -9.77
CA TYR A 66 4.69 -6.00 -11.02
C TYR A 66 4.58 -7.39 -11.66
N ALA A 67 4.39 -8.44 -10.86
CA ALA A 67 4.28 -9.82 -11.32
C ALA A 67 2.84 -10.24 -11.66
N LEU A 68 1.84 -9.43 -11.31
CA LEU A 68 0.43 -9.75 -11.52
C LEU A 68 -0.09 -9.23 -12.88
N PRO A 69 -0.91 -10.00 -13.60
CA PRO A 69 -1.63 -9.51 -14.77
C PRO A 69 -2.56 -8.36 -14.40
N SER A 70 -2.73 -7.39 -15.31
CA SER A 70 -3.63 -6.26 -15.10
C SER A 70 -5.07 -6.65 -14.70
N PRO A 71 -5.70 -7.72 -15.26
CA PRO A 71 -7.02 -8.17 -14.81
C PRO A 71 -7.05 -8.55 -13.33
N THR A 72 -6.00 -9.20 -12.83
CA THR A 72 -5.88 -9.56 -11.41
C THR A 72 -5.79 -8.30 -10.56
N ILE A 73 -4.90 -7.35 -10.92
CA ILE A 73 -4.76 -6.07 -10.21
C ILE A 73 -6.11 -5.31 -10.16
N ARG A 74 -6.85 -5.28 -11.27
CA ARG A 74 -8.19 -4.67 -11.31
C ARG A 74 -9.15 -5.36 -10.35
N SER A 75 -9.15 -6.70 -10.32
CA SER A 75 -9.99 -7.47 -9.37
C SER A 75 -9.71 -7.09 -7.93
N LEU A 76 -8.42 -6.95 -7.55
CA LEU A 76 -8.00 -6.59 -6.19
C LEU A 76 -8.64 -5.29 -5.70
N PHE A 77 -8.79 -4.32 -6.59
CA PHE A 77 -9.27 -2.98 -6.25
C PHE A 77 -10.73 -2.72 -6.66
N SER A 78 -11.39 -3.66 -7.33
CA SER A 78 -12.78 -3.51 -7.81
C SER A 78 -13.77 -3.10 -6.71
N ARG A 79 -13.64 -3.69 -5.51
CA ARG A 79 -14.49 -3.44 -4.34
C ARG A 79 -14.40 -2.03 -3.79
N THR A 80 -13.37 -1.28 -4.16
CA THR A 80 -13.16 0.08 -3.65
C THR A 80 -13.97 1.13 -4.38
N GLY A 81 -14.56 0.79 -5.54
CA GLY A 81 -15.17 1.76 -6.45
C GLY A 81 -14.17 2.74 -7.08
N ALA A 82 -12.86 2.59 -6.80
CA ALA A 82 -11.82 3.50 -7.24
C ALA A 82 -11.21 3.12 -8.61
N VAL A 83 -11.55 1.96 -9.16
CA VAL A 83 -11.06 1.53 -10.48
C VAL A 83 -12.21 1.51 -11.48
N ALA A 84 -12.07 2.24 -12.58
CA ALA A 84 -13.06 2.21 -13.65
C ALA A 84 -13.03 0.87 -14.40
N ALA A 85 -14.20 0.47 -14.91
CA ALA A 85 -14.40 -0.79 -15.62
C ALA A 85 -13.51 -0.91 -16.88
N GLU A 86 -13.02 -2.15 -17.06
CA GLU A 86 -12.57 -2.86 -18.26
C GLU A 86 -11.72 -2.17 -19.36
N GLY A 87 -10.77 -2.91 -19.94
CA GLY A 87 -10.10 -2.57 -21.20
C GLY A 87 -8.68 -2.03 -21.12
N ALA A 88 -8.37 -1.10 -20.21
CA ALA A 88 -7.03 -0.50 -20.16
C ALA A 88 -6.04 -1.30 -19.29
N SER A 89 -4.80 -1.49 -19.73
CA SER A 89 -3.78 -2.11 -18.88
C SER A 89 -3.39 -1.18 -17.73
N LEU A 90 -3.44 -1.67 -16.48
CA LEU A 90 -2.89 -0.98 -15.31
C LEU A 90 -1.41 -1.34 -15.17
N THR A 91 -0.59 -0.31 -15.03
CA THR A 91 0.86 -0.44 -14.86
C THR A 91 1.31 0.21 -13.57
N VAL A 92 2.21 -0.46 -12.84
CA VAL A 92 2.88 0.13 -11.69
C VAL A 92 3.88 1.18 -12.19
N ARG A 93 3.83 2.38 -11.62
CA ARG A 93 4.72 3.50 -11.93
C ARG A 93 5.51 3.90 -10.70
N ASN A 94 6.76 4.27 -10.92
CA ASN A 94 7.54 5.01 -9.92
C ASN A 94 7.26 6.49 -10.15
N SER A 95 6.70 7.19 -9.15
CA SER A 95 6.55 8.65 -9.25
C SER A 95 7.93 9.31 -9.17
N PRO A 96 8.40 10.02 -10.20
CA PRO A 96 9.61 10.83 -10.07
C PRO A 96 9.35 12.11 -9.25
N ASP A 97 8.08 12.51 -9.10
CA ASP A 97 7.69 13.71 -8.40
C ASP A 97 7.41 13.43 -6.92
N GLN A 98 8.25 14.01 -6.05
CA GLN A 98 8.17 13.94 -4.58
C GLN A 98 7.80 15.30 -3.96
N SER A 99 7.27 16.24 -4.73
CA SER A 99 7.04 17.63 -4.30
C SER A 99 6.17 17.77 -3.04
N PHE A 100 5.25 16.84 -2.80
CA PHE A 100 4.30 16.90 -1.68
C PHE A 100 4.24 15.61 -0.85
N THR A 101 4.31 14.48 -1.54
CA THR A 101 4.20 13.13 -0.97
C THR A 101 4.60 12.13 -2.05
N GLN A 102 4.95 10.91 -1.64
CA GLN A 102 5.15 9.78 -2.53
C GLN A 102 4.16 8.69 -2.11
N PRO A 103 3.26 8.24 -3.00
CA PRO A 103 2.39 7.12 -2.69
C PRO A 103 3.21 5.83 -2.57
N ASP A 104 2.77 4.91 -1.72
CA ASP A 104 3.43 3.59 -1.58
C ASP A 104 3.33 2.77 -2.87
N VAL A 105 2.22 2.94 -3.61
CA VAL A 105 2.04 2.41 -4.97
C VAL A 105 1.35 3.46 -5.83
N GLN A 106 1.80 3.61 -7.07
CA GLN A 106 1.08 4.32 -8.12
C GLN A 106 0.74 3.37 -9.27
N LEU A 107 -0.54 3.25 -9.59
CA LEU A 107 -1.03 2.51 -10.75
C LEU A 107 -1.60 3.47 -11.76
N GLU A 108 -1.27 3.27 -13.04
CA GLU A 108 -1.83 4.08 -14.11
C GLU A 108 -2.30 3.25 -15.30
N SER A 109 -3.41 3.70 -15.88
CA SER A 109 -3.86 3.34 -17.22
C SER A 109 -3.86 4.58 -18.12
N SER A 110 -4.45 4.48 -19.31
CA SER A 110 -4.77 5.63 -20.17
C SER A 110 -5.82 6.57 -19.56
N GLU A 111 -6.64 6.08 -18.63
CA GLU A 111 -7.80 6.82 -18.12
C GLU A 111 -7.80 6.99 -16.60
N ASP A 112 -7.00 6.23 -15.86
CA ASP A 112 -7.03 6.19 -14.40
C ASP A 112 -5.63 6.40 -13.83
N ARG A 113 -5.56 7.14 -12.72
CA ARG A 113 -4.38 7.27 -11.87
C ARG A 113 -4.80 6.92 -10.45
N ILE A 114 -4.22 5.86 -9.90
CA ILE A 114 -4.57 5.33 -8.59
C ILE A 114 -3.34 5.43 -7.70
N PHE A 115 -3.48 6.13 -6.58
CA PHE A 115 -2.51 6.09 -5.50
C PHE A 115 -3.00 5.11 -4.44
N VAL A 116 -2.10 4.25 -3.97
CA VAL A 116 -2.36 3.33 -2.87
C VAL A 116 -1.45 3.69 -1.72
N GLU A 117 -2.04 3.88 -0.55
CA GLU A 117 -1.38 4.10 0.72
C GLU A 117 -1.53 2.84 1.58
N LEU A 118 -0.41 2.36 2.12
CA LEU A 118 -0.35 1.14 2.90
C LEU A 118 -0.11 1.50 4.37
N LYS A 119 -0.90 0.92 5.27
CA LYS A 119 -0.74 1.10 6.73
C LYS A 119 -0.82 -0.23 7.46
N VAL A 120 0.11 -0.43 8.38
CA VAL A 120 0.07 -1.54 9.34
C VAL A 120 -0.22 -1.00 10.73
N LYS A 121 0.56 -0.02 11.22
CA LYS A 121 0.37 0.57 12.55
C LYS A 121 0.26 2.09 12.52
N ALA A 122 0.90 2.73 11.53
CA ALA A 122 0.94 4.17 11.44
C ALA A 122 -0.48 4.76 11.31
N LYS A 123 -0.65 5.95 11.89
CA LYS A 123 -1.88 6.72 11.72
C LYS A 123 -1.77 7.60 10.48
N THR A 124 -2.88 7.73 9.77
CA THR A 124 -3.07 8.74 8.72
C THR A 124 -3.90 9.90 9.26
N ARG A 125 -3.90 11.02 8.54
CA ARG A 125 -4.62 12.25 8.89
C ARG A 125 -5.15 12.90 7.62
N THR A 126 -6.10 13.82 7.76
CA THR A 126 -6.66 14.61 6.66
C THR A 126 -5.57 15.30 5.83
N GLU A 127 -4.51 15.83 6.46
CA GLU A 127 -3.37 16.41 5.73
C GLU A 127 -2.73 15.43 4.72
N GLN A 128 -2.65 14.14 5.02
CA GLN A 128 -2.08 13.17 4.10
C GLN A 128 -2.97 12.97 2.87
N ALA A 129 -4.29 12.88 3.08
CA ALA A 129 -5.24 12.83 1.97
C ALA A 129 -5.22 14.11 1.12
N GLN A 130 -5.04 15.28 1.75
CA GLN A 130 -4.85 16.55 1.05
C GLN A 130 -3.59 16.54 0.18
N LYS A 131 -2.46 15.99 0.66
CA LYS A 131 -1.23 15.83 -0.13
C LYS A 131 -1.43 14.98 -1.38
N TYR A 132 -2.16 13.87 -1.26
CA TYR A 132 -2.47 13.01 -2.42
C TYR A 132 -3.37 13.70 -3.44
N ALA A 133 -4.40 14.40 -2.98
CA ALA A 133 -5.26 15.19 -3.87
C ALA A 133 -4.50 16.34 -4.56
N LEU A 134 -3.57 17.01 -3.85
CA LEU A 134 -2.67 18.01 -4.44
C LEU A 134 -1.73 17.40 -5.48
N LEU A 135 -1.16 16.23 -5.20
CA LEU A 135 -0.30 15.52 -6.16
C LEU A 135 -1.09 15.14 -7.43
N HIS A 136 -2.32 14.64 -7.28
CA HIS A 136 -3.21 14.42 -8.42
C HIS A 136 -3.47 15.71 -9.21
N ALA A 137 -3.73 16.82 -8.52
CA ALA A 137 -3.99 18.10 -9.16
C ALA A 137 -2.77 18.62 -9.94
N LYS A 138 -1.56 18.46 -9.38
CA LYS A 138 -0.32 18.77 -10.08
C LYS A 138 -0.14 17.91 -11.33
N LEU A 139 -0.22 16.59 -11.19
CA LEU A 139 0.00 15.68 -12.31
C LEU A 139 -1.09 15.81 -13.39
N ALA A 140 -2.27 16.34 -13.07
CA ALA A 140 -3.30 16.66 -14.07
C ALA A 140 -2.96 17.89 -14.92
N LEU A 141 -2.09 18.79 -14.44
CA LEU A 141 -1.60 19.93 -15.22
C LEU A 141 -0.50 19.52 -16.20
N ASP A 142 0.32 18.55 -15.78
CA ASP A 142 1.47 18.07 -16.56
C ASP A 142 1.04 17.01 -17.60
N ASP A 143 -0.20 16.51 -17.55
CA ASP A 143 -0.71 15.42 -18.39
C ASP A 143 -1.68 15.94 -19.46
N PRO A 144 -1.41 15.72 -20.77
CA PRO A 144 -2.31 16.15 -21.85
C PRO A 144 -3.63 15.36 -21.87
N ARG A 145 -3.75 14.25 -21.14
CA ARG A 145 -4.96 13.44 -21.04
C ARG A 145 -5.36 13.29 -19.57
N PRO A 146 -6.34 14.06 -19.09
CA PRO A 146 -6.75 14.01 -17.69
C PRO A 146 -7.20 12.60 -17.28
N LYS A 147 -6.48 12.03 -16.31
CA LYS A 147 -6.81 10.73 -15.72
C LYS A 147 -7.77 10.90 -14.55
N ARG A 148 -8.67 9.94 -14.38
CA ARG A 148 -9.57 9.83 -13.23
C ARG A 148 -8.73 9.56 -11.97
N PRO A 149 -8.76 10.46 -10.97
CA PRO A 149 -7.91 10.35 -9.81
C PRO A 149 -8.55 9.44 -8.75
N SER A 150 -7.75 8.54 -8.21
CA SER A 150 -8.15 7.59 -7.18
C SER A 150 -7.14 7.54 -6.04
N LEU A 151 -7.64 7.34 -4.83
CA LEU A 151 -6.86 7.16 -3.61
C LEU A 151 -7.41 5.95 -2.84
N ILE A 152 -6.57 4.94 -2.65
CA ILE A 152 -6.91 3.72 -1.94
C ILE A 152 -6.06 3.63 -0.68
N TYR A 153 -6.68 3.32 0.46
CA TYR A 153 -5.95 2.94 1.67
C TYR A 153 -6.10 1.44 1.90
N ILE A 154 -4.97 0.76 2.12
CA ILE A 154 -4.95 -0.62 2.63
C ILE A 154 -4.43 -0.57 4.07
N THR A 155 -5.24 -1.03 5.02
CA THR A 155 -4.97 -0.88 6.45
C THR A 155 -5.09 -2.20 7.21
N GLN A 156 -4.45 -2.36 8.38
CA GLN A 156 -4.60 -3.59 9.18
C GLN A 156 -6.03 -3.78 9.69
N HIS A 157 -6.67 -2.69 10.11
CA HIS A 157 -8.06 -2.68 10.53
C HIS A 157 -8.84 -1.62 9.76
N ALA A 158 -10.14 -1.47 10.03
CA ALA A 158 -10.95 -0.40 9.45
C ALA A 158 -10.25 0.97 9.54
N ILE A 159 -10.35 1.78 8.47
CA ILE A 159 -9.64 3.04 8.31
C ILE A 159 -9.79 3.98 9.51
N ALA A 160 -10.97 3.98 10.16
CA ALA A 160 -11.24 4.79 11.34
C ALA A 160 -10.29 4.51 12.52
N ARG A 161 -9.81 3.26 12.65
CA ARG A 161 -8.79 2.92 13.67
C ARG A 161 -7.41 3.46 13.31
N HIS A 162 -7.14 3.73 12.04
CA HIS A 162 -5.88 4.30 11.55
C HIS A 162 -5.95 5.82 11.36
N TRP A 163 -7.10 6.45 11.54
CA TRP A 163 -7.22 7.90 11.43
C TRP A 163 -6.87 8.62 12.74
N SER A 164 -6.17 9.75 12.63
CA SER A 164 -5.85 10.63 13.75
C SER A 164 -6.04 12.11 13.38
N PRO A 165 -6.80 12.89 14.17
CA PRO A 165 -7.52 12.47 15.37
C PRO A 165 -8.74 11.58 15.04
N LYS A 166 -9.14 10.69 15.95
CA LYS A 166 -10.24 9.73 15.73
C LYS A 166 -11.58 10.40 15.37
N ARG A 167 -11.85 11.60 15.89
CA ARG A 167 -13.08 12.36 15.61
C ARG A 167 -13.20 12.81 14.15
N GLU A 168 -12.10 12.83 13.41
CA GLU A 168 -12.06 13.19 11.98
C GLU A 168 -12.03 11.94 11.08
N ALA A 169 -12.18 10.75 11.66
CA ALA A 169 -12.17 9.50 10.91
C ALA A 169 -13.30 9.47 9.88
N PRO A 170 -13.00 9.29 8.59
CA PRO A 170 -14.04 9.15 7.58
C PRO A 170 -14.76 7.80 7.75
N LEU A 171 -16.10 7.82 7.66
CA LEU A 171 -16.91 6.60 7.69
C LEU A 171 -16.74 5.76 6.42
N ASN A 172 -16.57 6.42 5.28
CA ASN A 172 -16.37 5.82 3.96
C ASN A 172 -15.64 6.82 3.03
N GLY A 173 -15.34 6.40 1.80
CA GLY A 173 -14.63 7.25 0.84
C GLY A 173 -15.37 8.55 0.51
N GLY A 174 -16.70 8.52 0.41
CA GLY A 174 -17.54 9.69 0.18
C GLY A 174 -17.44 10.73 1.30
N ALA A 175 -17.41 10.28 2.56
CA ALA A 175 -17.20 11.15 3.71
C ALA A 175 -15.83 11.85 3.66
N LEU A 176 -14.76 11.15 3.25
CA LEU A 176 -13.45 11.77 3.08
C LEU A 176 -13.43 12.79 1.93
N ILE A 177 -14.11 12.50 0.81
CA ILE A 177 -14.24 13.43 -0.31
C ILE A 177 -14.92 14.72 0.13
N ALA A 178 -16.02 14.62 0.89
CA ALA A 178 -16.73 15.79 1.43
C ALA A 178 -15.81 16.64 2.33
N VAL A 179 -15.08 16.00 3.25
CA VAL A 179 -14.10 16.68 4.10
C VAL A 179 -13.02 17.37 3.27
N LEU A 180 -12.49 16.73 2.24
CA LEU A 180 -11.46 17.34 1.37
C LEU A 180 -12.02 18.51 0.54
N ALA A 181 -13.27 18.42 0.08
CA ALA A 181 -13.90 19.48 -0.70
C ALA A 181 -14.14 20.74 0.12
N GLU A 182 -14.55 20.60 1.38
CA GLU A 182 -14.97 21.70 2.26
C GLU A 182 -13.83 22.25 3.13
N ALA A 183 -12.95 21.39 3.64
CA ALA A 183 -11.93 21.81 4.59
C ALA A 183 -10.90 22.76 3.93
N PRO A 184 -10.39 23.77 4.66
CA PRO A 184 -9.19 24.47 4.24
C PRO A 184 -8.01 23.51 4.15
N LEU A 185 -7.05 23.82 3.29
CA LEU A 185 -5.76 23.11 3.29
C LEU A 185 -5.14 23.22 4.69
N SER A 186 -4.47 22.16 5.15
CA SER A 186 -3.77 22.22 6.44
C SER A 186 -2.82 23.40 6.47
N GLU A 187 -2.63 24.01 7.65
CA GLU A 187 -1.80 25.21 7.79
C GLU A 187 -0.39 25.01 7.20
N LYS A 188 0.18 23.82 7.39
CA LYS A 188 1.48 23.44 6.82
C LYS A 188 1.48 23.47 5.29
N LEU A 189 0.42 22.95 4.66
CA LEU A 189 0.25 22.96 3.20
C LEU A 189 -0.03 24.37 2.67
N ALA A 190 -0.88 25.15 3.36
CA ALA A 190 -1.23 26.52 2.98
C ALA A 190 -0.03 27.49 3.01
N ARG A 191 1.02 27.19 3.77
CA ARG A 191 2.28 27.96 3.78
C ARG A 191 3.20 27.64 2.60
N ASN A 192 3.00 26.52 1.89
CA ASN A 192 3.83 26.15 0.75
C ASN A 192 3.40 26.92 -0.52
N ARG A 193 4.33 27.67 -1.12
CA ARG A 193 4.07 28.50 -2.32
C ARG A 193 3.58 27.69 -3.52
N GLN A 194 4.13 26.49 -3.75
CA GLN A 194 3.71 25.61 -4.84
C GLN A 194 2.28 25.10 -4.62
N VAL A 195 1.91 24.81 -3.37
CA VAL A 195 0.55 24.40 -3.02
C VAL A 195 -0.46 25.51 -3.29
N ARG A 196 -0.13 26.77 -2.96
CA ARG A 196 -1.01 27.92 -3.24
C ARG A 196 -1.33 28.04 -4.73
N SER A 197 -0.35 27.84 -5.62
CA SER A 197 -0.61 27.84 -7.07
C SER A 197 -1.48 26.69 -7.55
N LEU A 198 -1.58 25.61 -6.77
CA LEU A 198 -2.39 24.43 -7.10
C LEU A 198 -3.79 24.46 -6.47
N GLU A 199 -4.09 25.40 -5.57
CA GLU A 199 -5.32 25.37 -4.76
C GLU A 199 -6.59 25.34 -5.63
N LYS A 200 -6.65 26.14 -6.70
CA LYS A 200 -7.79 26.11 -7.64
C LYS A 200 -7.98 24.72 -8.27
N HIS A 201 -6.90 24.09 -8.70
CA HIS A 201 -6.94 22.76 -9.33
C HIS A 201 -7.29 21.68 -8.31
N TYR A 202 -6.76 21.78 -7.09
CA TYR A 202 -7.12 20.93 -5.97
C TYR A 202 -8.63 20.97 -5.70
N ARG A 203 -9.23 22.17 -5.62
CA ARG A 203 -10.68 22.34 -5.39
C ARG A 203 -11.51 21.74 -6.52
N MET A 204 -11.09 21.91 -7.77
CA MET A 204 -11.74 21.31 -8.93
C MET A 204 -11.61 19.78 -8.98
N LEU A 205 -10.52 19.23 -8.43
CA LEU A 205 -10.22 17.80 -8.44
C LEU A 205 -10.93 17.04 -7.32
N CYS A 206 -11.06 17.61 -6.12
CA CYS A 206 -11.61 16.90 -4.96
C CYS A 206 -12.98 16.24 -5.23
N PRO A 207 -13.98 16.90 -5.85
CA PRO A 207 -15.26 16.26 -6.16
C PRO A 207 -15.17 15.09 -7.16
N LYS A 208 -14.07 14.99 -7.91
CA LYS A 208 -13.81 13.92 -8.90
C LYS A 208 -12.95 12.79 -8.32
N LEU A 209 -12.34 13.00 -7.15
CA LEU A 209 -11.49 12.01 -6.49
C LEU A 209 -12.35 10.82 -6.08
N ARG A 210 -11.90 9.61 -6.42
CA ARG A 210 -12.49 8.37 -5.91
C ARG A 210 -11.66 7.88 -4.73
N VAL A 211 -12.32 7.54 -3.64
CA VAL A 211 -11.64 7.08 -2.42
C VAL A 211 -12.11 5.70 -2.03
N GLY A 212 -11.15 4.81 -1.83
CA GLY A 212 -11.33 3.41 -1.49
C GLY A 212 -10.65 3.03 -0.19
N PHE A 213 -11.27 2.15 0.60
CA PHE A 213 -10.67 1.57 1.80
C PHE A 213 -10.73 0.04 1.73
N LEU A 214 -9.61 -0.61 2.03
CA LEU A 214 -9.48 -2.05 2.15
C LEU A 214 -8.69 -2.40 3.41
N THR A 215 -8.96 -3.57 3.97
CA THR A 215 -8.05 -4.16 4.96
C THR A 215 -7.06 -5.13 4.29
N TRP A 216 -5.92 -5.39 4.96
CA TRP A 216 -5.01 -6.47 4.54
C TRP A 216 -5.71 -7.83 4.48
N GLN A 217 -6.65 -8.09 5.41
CA GLN A 217 -7.50 -9.28 5.37
C GLN A 217 -8.30 -9.36 4.06
N GLN A 218 -9.03 -8.29 3.73
CA GLN A 218 -9.85 -8.24 2.51
C GLN A 218 -9.03 -8.38 1.23
N LEU A 219 -7.84 -7.77 1.20
CA LEU A 219 -6.91 -7.90 0.08
C LEU A 219 -6.40 -9.34 -0.04
N GLY A 220 -6.04 -9.97 1.08
CA GLY A 220 -5.59 -11.36 1.12
C GLY A 220 -6.68 -12.33 0.65
N ASP A 221 -7.92 -12.13 1.09
CA ASP A 221 -9.07 -12.94 0.65
C ASP A 221 -9.29 -12.82 -0.86
N GLU A 222 -9.11 -11.62 -1.43
CA GLU A 222 -9.24 -11.39 -2.86
C GLU A 222 -8.08 -12.03 -3.63
N LEU A 223 -6.84 -11.86 -3.17
CA LEU A 223 -5.66 -12.54 -3.72
C LEU A 223 -5.81 -14.07 -3.72
N ASN A 224 -6.33 -14.63 -2.63
CA ASN A 224 -6.50 -16.08 -2.48
C ASN A 224 -7.42 -16.67 -3.55
N LYS A 225 -8.44 -15.94 -4.02
CA LYS A 225 -9.32 -16.37 -5.13
C LYS A 225 -8.59 -16.52 -6.45
N HIS A 226 -7.50 -15.77 -6.64
CA HIS A 226 -6.65 -15.84 -7.84
C HIS A 226 -5.53 -16.87 -7.68
N SER A 227 -5.29 -17.39 -6.47
CA SER A 227 -4.29 -18.42 -6.26
C SER A 227 -4.69 -19.73 -6.96
N GLY A 228 -5.95 -20.17 -6.94
CA GLY A 228 -6.31 -21.48 -7.50
C GLY A 228 -6.37 -21.60 -9.02
N ARG A 229 -6.19 -20.51 -9.78
CA ARG A 229 -6.63 -20.47 -11.19
C ARG A 229 -5.60 -20.87 -12.23
N ASP A 230 -4.31 -20.74 -11.96
CA ASP A 230 -3.24 -21.15 -12.88
C ASP A 230 -1.97 -21.48 -12.08
N GLY A 231 -1.39 -22.68 -12.22
CA GLY A 231 -0.14 -23.09 -11.56
C GLY A 231 1.13 -22.35 -12.03
N GLY A 232 0.99 -21.16 -12.62
CA GLY A 232 2.05 -20.36 -13.20
C GLY A 232 2.76 -19.42 -12.22
N VAL A 233 3.60 -18.55 -12.76
CA VAL A 233 4.43 -17.61 -11.96
C VAL A 233 3.60 -16.75 -11.01
N SER A 234 2.47 -16.19 -11.48
CA SER A 234 1.60 -15.36 -10.63
C SER A 234 1.05 -16.11 -9.42
N HIS A 235 0.80 -17.42 -9.51
CA HIS A 235 0.38 -18.23 -8.36
C HIS A 235 1.47 -18.30 -7.29
N ALA A 236 2.71 -18.57 -7.68
CA ALA A 236 3.84 -18.59 -6.76
C ALA A 236 4.04 -17.24 -6.06
N PHE A 237 3.88 -16.13 -6.81
CA PHE A 237 3.94 -14.79 -6.24
C PHE A 237 2.82 -14.52 -5.23
N ILE A 238 1.58 -14.85 -5.57
CA ILE A 238 0.42 -14.70 -4.68
C ILE A 238 0.61 -15.52 -3.40
N ARG A 239 0.94 -16.82 -3.53
CA ARG A 239 1.12 -17.69 -2.36
C ARG A 239 2.25 -17.23 -1.45
N GLY A 240 3.38 -16.81 -2.03
CA GLY A 240 4.50 -16.26 -1.26
C GLY A 240 4.07 -15.01 -0.47
N PHE A 241 3.34 -14.08 -1.11
CA PHE A 241 2.87 -12.88 -0.45
C PHE A 241 1.84 -13.17 0.66
N LEU A 242 0.87 -14.06 0.40
CA LEU A 242 -0.11 -14.48 1.39
C LEU A 242 0.55 -15.13 2.62
N ALA A 243 1.58 -15.94 2.41
CA ALA A 243 2.35 -16.52 3.50
C ALA A 243 3.09 -15.45 4.34
N ASP A 244 3.65 -14.41 3.71
CA ASP A 244 4.25 -13.28 4.44
C ASP A 244 3.19 -12.46 5.21
N LEU A 245 2.01 -12.20 4.62
CA LEU A 245 0.90 -11.55 5.31
C LEU A 245 0.44 -12.33 6.55
N ALA A 246 0.31 -13.66 6.43
CA ALA A 246 -0.04 -14.53 7.55
C ALA A 246 1.02 -14.48 8.67
N ARG A 247 2.31 -14.54 8.32
CA ARG A 247 3.42 -14.40 9.30
C ARG A 247 3.43 -13.04 10.01
N ARG A 248 2.86 -12.01 9.39
CA ARG A 248 2.71 -10.67 9.98
C ARG A 248 1.43 -10.53 10.81
N GLY A 249 0.53 -11.51 10.80
CA GLY A 249 -0.79 -11.42 11.42
C GLY A 249 -1.71 -10.40 10.72
N LEU A 250 -1.56 -10.27 9.39
CA LEU A 250 -2.34 -9.33 8.56
C LEU A 250 -3.40 -10.02 7.70
N TRP A 251 -3.32 -11.34 7.58
CA TRP A 251 -4.28 -12.17 6.85
C TRP A 251 -4.34 -13.56 7.47
N GLU A 252 -5.55 -14.07 7.62
CA GLU A 252 -5.85 -15.46 8.00
C GLU A 252 -6.70 -16.10 6.90
N ALA A 253 -6.40 -17.34 6.54
CA ALA A 253 -6.99 -18.04 5.39
C ALA A 253 -8.43 -18.51 5.63
#